data_AF-A0A0A1SY76-F1
#
_entry.id   AF-A0A0A1SY76-F1
#
_cell.length_a   1.000
_cell.length_b   1.000
_cell.length_c   1.000
_cell.angle_alpha   90.00
_cell.angle_beta   90.00
_cell.angle_gamma   90.00
#
_symmetry.space_group_name_H-M   'P 1'
#
loop_
_entity.id
_entity.type
_entity.pdbx_description
1 polymer ?
#
loop_
_entity_poly.entity_id
_entity_poly.type
_entity_poly.pdbx_seq_one_letter_code
_entity_poly.pdbx_strand_id
1 'polypeptide(L)'
;MMSRRKLRSLLTPRTATATANGRAYPDVALVATNIPFFVKGKKVQSGGTSASGPMWAAVVSLINDYRATIGKPTLGFLNKRLYADKAVRAAMVDITAGSNPSCAVQGFNATVGWDSVTGLGVLDFGKLKAALST
;
A
#
# COMPACT_ATOMS: atom_id res chain seq x y z
N MET A 1 35.39 17.05 -22.78
CA MET A 1 35.18 17.35 -21.34
C MET A 1 34.06 18.35 -21.19
N MET A 2 32.83 17.92 -20.85
CA MET A 2 31.71 18.85 -20.62
C MET A 2 31.81 19.46 -19.21
N SER A 3 31.74 20.79 -19.13
CA SER A 3 31.90 21.58 -17.90
C SER A 3 30.82 21.28 -16.86
N ARG A 4 31.24 21.17 -15.59
CA ARG A 4 30.39 20.90 -14.41
C ARG A 4 29.26 21.91 -14.21
N ARG A 5 29.25 23.06 -14.90
CA ARG A 5 28.12 24.02 -14.88
C ARG A 5 26.90 23.54 -15.67
N LYS A 6 27.06 22.72 -16.71
CA LYS A 6 25.93 22.22 -17.53
C LYS A 6 25.22 21.00 -16.93
N LEU A 7 25.77 20.39 -15.87
CA LEU A 7 25.13 19.25 -15.18
C LEU A 7 24.10 19.69 -14.12
N ARG A 8 24.14 20.94 -13.64
CA ARG A 8 23.21 21.44 -12.62
C ARG A 8 21.83 21.85 -13.16
N SER A 9 21.70 22.12 -14.46
CA SER A 9 20.41 22.51 -15.06
C SER A 9 19.52 21.32 -15.45
N LEU A 10 19.98 20.07 -15.22
CA LEU A 10 19.22 18.85 -15.49
C LEU A 10 18.66 18.20 -14.21
N LEU A 11 18.85 18.83 -13.05
CA LEU A 11 18.46 18.33 -11.73
C LEU A 11 17.45 19.25 -11.03
N THR A 12 16.52 19.85 -11.77
CA THR A 12 15.29 20.33 -11.12
C THR A 12 14.56 19.08 -10.59
N PRO A 13 14.21 19.02 -9.29
CA PRO A 13 13.39 17.92 -8.78
C PRO A 13 12.11 17.91 -9.61
N ARG A 14 11.92 16.87 -10.41
CA ARG A 14 10.67 16.72 -11.14
C ARG A 14 9.64 16.43 -10.06
N THR A 15 8.72 17.37 -9.83
CA THR A 15 7.56 17.11 -8.98
C THR A 15 6.85 15.87 -9.52
N ALA A 16 6.36 15.01 -8.63
CA ALA A 16 5.70 13.78 -9.04
C ALA A 16 4.59 14.11 -10.06
N THR A 17 4.71 13.63 -11.29
CA THR A 17 3.76 13.94 -12.37
C THR A 17 2.54 13.04 -12.24
N ALA A 18 1.65 13.34 -11.30
CA ALA A 18 0.30 12.77 -11.26
C ALA A 18 -0.61 13.54 -12.23
N THR A 19 -1.45 12.83 -12.97
CA THR A 19 -2.57 13.44 -13.67
C THR A 19 -3.73 13.60 -12.67
N ALA A 20 -4.26 14.81 -12.53
CA ALA A 20 -5.29 15.11 -11.52
C ALA A 20 -6.57 14.24 -11.65
N ASN A 21 -6.82 13.70 -12.86
CA ASN A 21 -8.00 12.89 -13.17
C ASN A 21 -7.67 11.40 -13.37
N GLY A 22 -6.45 10.96 -13.04
CA GLY A 22 -6.05 9.56 -13.14
C GLY A 22 -6.44 8.73 -11.91
N ARG A 23 -6.49 7.39 -12.05
CA ARG A 23 -6.59 6.49 -10.89
C ARG A 23 -5.32 6.63 -10.05
N ALA A 24 -5.47 7.16 -8.85
CA ALA A 24 -4.40 7.28 -7.88
C ALA A 24 -4.27 5.99 -7.06
N TYR A 25 -3.05 5.60 -6.67
CA TYR A 25 -2.71 4.36 -5.98
C TYR A 25 -1.58 4.60 -4.97
N PRO A 26 -1.37 3.72 -3.97
CA PRO A 26 -2.05 2.43 -3.70
C PRO A 26 -3.44 2.57 -3.05
N ASP A 27 -4.16 1.46 -2.90
CA ASP A 27 -5.41 1.43 -2.12
C ASP A 27 -5.14 1.16 -0.63
N VAL A 28 -4.18 0.29 -0.32
CA VAL A 28 -3.75 -0.12 1.03
C VAL A 28 -2.24 -0.32 1.07
N ALA A 29 -1.66 -0.30 2.27
CA ALA A 29 -0.25 -0.58 2.51
C ALA A 29 -0.05 -1.70 3.55
N LEU A 30 1.02 -2.47 3.37
CA LEU A 30 1.49 -3.45 4.34
C LEU A 30 3.03 -3.33 4.47
N VAL A 31 3.62 -4.08 5.40
CA VAL A 31 5.07 -4.13 5.58
C VAL A 31 5.77 -4.46 4.26
N ALA A 32 6.84 -3.71 3.97
CA ALA A 32 7.62 -3.82 2.74
C ALA A 32 9.14 -3.79 3.00
N THR A 33 9.58 -3.90 4.25
CA THR A 33 11.00 -3.87 4.61
C THR A 33 11.29 -4.90 5.70
N ASN A 34 12.53 -5.38 5.75
CA ASN A 34 13.02 -6.29 6.79
C ASN A 34 12.20 -7.59 6.93
N ILE A 35 11.72 -8.13 5.81
CA ILE A 35 10.91 -9.35 5.78
C ILE A 35 11.84 -10.56 5.62
N PRO A 36 11.74 -11.58 6.50
CA PRO A 36 12.55 -12.79 6.37
C PRO A 36 12.01 -13.70 5.28
N PHE A 37 12.90 -14.16 4.39
CA PHE A 37 12.61 -15.14 3.35
C PHE A 37 13.55 -16.34 3.48
N PHE A 38 13.10 -17.49 2.99
CA PHE A 38 13.97 -18.64 2.75
C PHE A 38 14.14 -18.84 1.26
N VAL A 39 15.35 -18.63 0.76
CA VAL A 39 15.69 -18.79 -0.67
C VAL A 39 16.75 -19.87 -0.78
N LYS A 40 16.45 -20.96 -1.49
CA LYS A 40 17.33 -22.12 -1.63
C LYS A 40 17.82 -22.66 -0.26
N GLY A 41 16.89 -22.77 0.70
CA GLY A 41 17.15 -23.26 2.06
C GLY A 41 17.90 -22.29 2.98
N LYS A 42 18.26 -21.09 2.52
CA LYS A 42 18.96 -20.08 3.32
C LYS A 42 18.03 -18.96 3.73
N LYS A 43 18.09 -18.57 5.00
CA LYS A 43 17.41 -17.37 5.49
C LYS A 43 18.08 -16.13 4.90
N VAL A 44 17.29 -15.29 4.25
CA VAL A 44 17.69 -13.98 3.73
C VAL A 44 16.68 -12.93 4.20
N GLN A 45 17.09 -11.67 4.21
CA GLN A 45 16.20 -10.55 4.52
C GLN A 45 16.00 -9.73 3.26
N SER A 46 14.75 -9.47 2.90
CA SER A 46 14.37 -8.70 1.72
C SER A 46 13.10 -7.89 2.00
N GLY A 47 12.53 -7.27 0.98
CA GLY A 47 11.33 -6.46 1.11
C GLY A 47 10.73 -6.11 -0.24
N GLY A 48 10.22 -4.89 -0.34
CA GLY A 48 9.45 -4.39 -1.47
C GLY A 48 7.97 -4.69 -1.35
N THR A 49 7.17 -3.93 -2.11
CA THR A 49 5.71 -4.14 -2.22
C THR A 49 5.37 -5.51 -2.82
N SER A 50 6.32 -6.16 -3.50
CA SER A 50 6.23 -7.57 -3.90
C SER A 50 5.99 -8.53 -2.74
N ALA A 51 6.46 -8.18 -1.54
CA ALA A 51 6.16 -8.93 -0.32
C ALA A 51 4.80 -8.54 0.28
N SER A 52 4.42 -7.26 0.18
CA SER A 52 3.13 -6.75 0.65
C SER A 52 1.94 -7.33 -0.12
N GLY A 53 2.08 -7.55 -1.44
CA GLY A 53 1.05 -8.13 -2.31
C GLY A 53 0.51 -9.49 -1.82
N PRO A 54 1.36 -10.53 -1.64
CA PRO A 54 0.92 -11.82 -1.12
C PRO A 54 0.44 -11.76 0.34
N MET A 55 0.96 -10.84 1.16
CA MET A 55 0.45 -10.63 2.52
C MET A 55 -1.00 -10.13 2.49
N TRP A 56 -1.33 -9.18 1.61
CA TRP A 56 -2.70 -8.72 1.43
C TRP A 56 -3.61 -9.83 0.91
N ALA A 57 -3.15 -10.62 -0.06
CA ALA A 57 -3.89 -11.77 -0.56
C ALA A 57 -4.20 -12.79 0.56
N ALA A 58 -3.23 -13.06 1.43
CA ALA A 58 -3.42 -13.94 2.59
C ALA A 58 -4.47 -13.39 3.56
N VAL A 59 -4.44 -12.09 3.87
CA VAL A 59 -5.47 -11.45 4.71
C VAL A 59 -6.86 -11.60 4.12
N VAL A 60 -7.03 -11.30 2.82
CA VAL A 60 -8.32 -11.44 2.14
C VAL A 60 -8.78 -12.90 2.13
N SER A 61 -7.86 -13.86 1.93
CA SER A 61 -8.18 -15.28 1.99
C SER A 61 -8.65 -15.72 3.38
N LEU A 62 -8.01 -15.26 4.45
CA LEU A 62 -8.42 -15.56 5.82
C LEU A 62 -9.81 -14.98 6.14
N ILE A 63 -10.13 -13.80 5.62
CA ILE A 63 -11.46 -13.21 5.81
C ILE A 63 -12.50 -13.99 5.00
N ASN A 64 -12.18 -14.41 3.77
CA ASN A 64 -13.07 -15.27 2.98
C ASN A 64 -13.32 -16.63 3.64
N ASP A 65 -12.29 -17.23 4.23
CA ASP A 65 -12.41 -18.47 5.00
C ASP A 65 -13.37 -18.28 6.19
N TYR A 66 -13.15 -17.24 7.00
CA TYR A 66 -14.07 -16.89 8.08
C TYR A 66 -15.51 -16.63 7.58
N ARG A 67 -15.67 -15.91 6.47
CA ARG A 67 -16.99 -15.68 5.84
C ARG A 67 -17.67 -16.98 5.45
N ALA A 68 -16.92 -17.97 4.94
CA ALA A 68 -17.46 -19.28 4.62
C ALA A 68 -17.99 -20.01 5.87
N THR A 69 -17.30 -19.90 7.03
CA THR A 69 -17.77 -20.49 8.30
C THR A 69 -19.11 -19.93 8.78
N ILE A 70 -19.48 -18.73 8.34
CA ILE A 70 -20.75 -18.07 8.66
C ILE A 70 -21.71 -17.99 7.46
N GLY A 71 -21.49 -18.84 6.43
CA GLY A 71 -22.40 -18.96 5.28
C GLY A 71 -22.41 -17.76 4.32
N LYS A 72 -21.37 -16.92 4.33
CA LYS A 72 -21.28 -15.72 3.48
C LYS A 72 -20.46 -15.96 2.21
N PRO A 73 -20.81 -15.30 1.09
CA PRO A 73 -20.03 -15.41 -0.15
C PRO A 73 -18.65 -14.75 0.00
N THR A 74 -17.72 -15.09 -0.90
CA THR A 74 -16.41 -14.43 -0.95
C THR A 74 -16.52 -12.94 -1.30
N LEU A 75 -15.51 -12.16 -0.93
CA LEU A 75 -15.53 -10.70 -0.98
C LEU A 75 -15.50 -10.09 -2.40
N GLY A 76 -14.99 -10.81 -3.40
CA GLY A 76 -14.84 -10.30 -4.76
C GLY A 76 -13.99 -9.03 -4.85
N PHE A 77 -14.40 -8.08 -5.70
CA PHE A 77 -13.69 -6.82 -5.91
C PHE A 77 -13.86 -5.86 -4.72
N LEU A 78 -12.79 -5.70 -3.93
CA LEU A 78 -12.83 -5.01 -2.65
C LEU A 78 -12.83 -3.49 -2.71
N ASN A 79 -12.31 -2.87 -3.78
CA ASN A 79 -12.07 -1.42 -3.80
C ASN A 79 -13.33 -0.61 -3.48
N LYS A 80 -14.49 -0.98 -4.03
CA LYS A 80 -15.75 -0.28 -3.71
C LYS A 80 -16.05 -0.28 -2.21
N ARG A 81 -15.84 -1.41 -1.52
CA ARG A 81 -16.06 -1.51 -0.07
C ARG A 81 -15.00 -0.75 0.72
N LEU A 82 -13.72 -0.82 0.31
CA LEU A 82 -12.63 -0.10 0.96
C LEU A 82 -12.91 1.40 1.08
N TYR A 83 -13.48 2.01 0.03
CA TYR A 83 -13.76 3.45 0.01
C TYR A 83 -15.16 3.83 0.53
N ALA A 84 -16.19 3.01 0.30
CA ALA A 84 -17.57 3.38 0.65
C ALA A 84 -17.99 2.99 2.08
N ASP A 85 -17.44 1.90 2.61
CA ASP A 85 -17.87 1.35 3.90
C ASP A 85 -17.11 2.02 5.06
N LYS A 86 -17.86 2.70 5.95
CA LYS A 86 -17.29 3.42 7.08
C LYS A 86 -16.59 2.49 8.07
N ALA A 87 -17.12 1.29 8.30
CA ALA A 87 -16.52 0.33 9.23
C ALA A 87 -15.22 -0.23 8.65
N VAL A 88 -15.17 -0.46 7.33
CA VAL A 88 -13.94 -0.89 6.64
C VAL A 88 -12.88 0.20 6.68
N ARG A 89 -13.23 1.47 6.45
CA ARG A 89 -12.28 2.59 6.60
C ARG A 89 -11.77 2.74 8.03
N ALA A 90 -12.64 2.58 9.02
CA ALA A 90 -12.26 2.62 10.44
C ALA A 90 -11.38 1.44 10.87
N ALA A 91 -11.31 0.38 10.06
CA ALA A 91 -10.39 -0.74 10.25
C ALA A 91 -8.99 -0.49 9.66
N MET A 92 -8.76 0.66 9.02
CA MET A 92 -7.44 1.05 8.56
C MET A 92 -6.75 1.94 9.59
N VAL A 93 -5.45 1.75 9.73
CA VAL A 93 -4.53 2.57 10.50
C VAL A 93 -3.84 3.50 9.52
N ASP A 94 -4.22 4.77 9.58
CA ASP A 94 -3.72 5.84 8.73
C ASP A 94 -2.23 6.13 8.99
N ILE A 95 -1.43 6.21 7.93
CA ILE A 95 -0.01 6.52 8.00
C ILE A 95 0.17 7.96 7.52
N THR A 96 0.49 8.85 8.45
CA THR A 96 0.45 10.30 8.18
C THR A 96 1.83 10.94 8.05
N ALA A 97 2.89 10.13 8.08
CA ALA A 97 4.27 10.61 8.03
C ALA A 97 5.15 9.71 7.14
N GLY A 98 6.05 10.34 6.39
CA GLY A 98 6.93 9.70 5.43
C GLY A 98 6.70 10.17 4.00
N SER A 99 7.49 9.65 3.06
CA SER A 99 7.40 9.98 1.64
C SER A 99 7.92 8.83 0.77
N ASN A 100 7.60 8.84 -0.52
CA ASN A 100 8.08 7.86 -1.51
C ASN A 100 8.95 8.50 -2.61
N PRO A 101 10.12 9.06 -2.26
CA PRO A 101 11.02 9.61 -3.27
C PRO A 101 11.53 8.51 -4.22
N SER A 102 11.75 8.90 -5.47
CA SER A 102 12.45 8.11 -6.47
C SER A 102 13.66 8.91 -6.96
N CYS A 103 14.52 8.30 -7.78
CA CYS A 103 15.86 8.81 -8.10
C CYS A 103 15.94 10.33 -8.33
N ALA A 104 15.08 10.88 -9.20
CA ALA A 104 15.07 12.31 -9.56
C ALA A 104 13.73 13.01 -9.23
N VAL A 105 12.87 12.37 -8.43
CA VAL A 105 11.51 12.82 -8.15
C VAL A 105 11.30 12.78 -6.65
N GLN A 106 10.89 13.89 -6.04
CA GLN A 106 10.66 13.97 -4.59
C GLN A 106 9.55 13.01 -4.12
N GLY A 107 8.68 12.59 -5.04
CA GLY A 107 7.55 11.70 -4.75
C GLY A 107 6.38 12.46 -4.14
N PHE A 108 5.59 11.74 -3.37
CA PHE A 108 4.48 12.23 -2.58
C PHE A 108 4.81 12.10 -1.09
N ASN A 109 4.12 12.88 -0.27
CA ASN A 109 4.16 12.77 1.18
C ASN A 109 2.93 12.00 1.66
N ALA A 110 3.12 11.23 2.73
CA ALA A 110 2.03 10.65 3.47
C ALA A 110 1.27 11.76 4.20
N THR A 111 -0.07 11.70 4.23
CA THR A 111 -0.93 12.75 4.78
C THR A 111 -2.11 12.14 5.51
N VAL A 112 -2.88 12.95 6.25
CA VAL A 112 -4.14 12.48 6.87
C VAL A 112 -5.12 12.00 5.80
N GLY A 113 -5.63 10.79 5.95
CA GLY A 113 -6.59 10.17 5.05
C GLY A 113 -5.94 9.33 3.96
N TRP A 114 -6.52 9.33 2.75
CA TRP A 114 -5.91 8.61 1.63
C TRP A 114 -4.74 9.42 1.05
N ASP A 115 -3.61 8.76 0.79
CA ASP A 115 -2.47 9.38 0.11
C ASP A 115 -1.79 8.46 -0.92
N SER A 116 -0.98 9.07 -1.80
CA SER A 116 -0.24 8.38 -2.87
C SER A 116 1.03 7.65 -2.39
N VAL A 117 1.17 7.43 -1.07
CA VAL A 117 2.27 6.70 -0.45
C VAL A 117 1.76 5.39 0.13
N THR A 118 0.68 5.43 0.91
CA THR A 118 0.14 4.29 1.67
C THR A 118 -1.35 4.01 1.45
N GLY A 119 -2.02 4.81 0.62
CA GLY A 119 -3.43 4.64 0.33
C GLY A 119 -4.28 4.94 1.56
N LEU A 120 -5.21 4.04 1.92
CA LEU A 120 -5.98 4.15 3.17
C LEU A 120 -5.15 3.79 4.42
N GLY A 121 -3.90 3.36 4.26
CA GLY A 121 -3.02 2.93 5.35
C GLY A 121 -2.95 1.41 5.52
N VAL A 122 -2.63 0.98 6.74
CA VAL A 122 -2.39 -0.42 7.10
C VAL A 122 -3.60 -1.01 7.81
N LEU A 123 -3.99 -2.24 7.47
CA LEU A 123 -5.15 -2.87 8.10
C LEU A 123 -4.93 -3.25 9.58
N ASP A 124 -5.99 -3.10 10.38
CA ASP A 124 -6.22 -3.85 11.62
C ASP A 124 -7.03 -5.11 11.27
N PHE A 125 -6.42 -6.29 11.42
CA PHE A 125 -7.04 -7.54 10.95
C PHE A 125 -8.36 -7.84 11.68
N GLY A 126 -8.42 -7.61 12.99
CA GLY A 126 -9.60 -7.91 13.79
C GLY A 126 -10.79 -7.05 13.37
N LYS A 127 -10.55 -5.73 13.25
CA LYS A 127 -11.58 -4.77 12.80
C LYS A 127 -11.97 -5.01 11.35
N LEU A 128 -11.00 -5.29 10.48
CA LEU A 128 -11.26 -5.49 9.05
C LEU A 128 -12.08 -6.74 8.81
N LYS A 129 -11.73 -7.85 9.49
CA LYS A 129 -12.51 -9.09 9.45
C LYS A 129 -13.95 -8.84 9.90
N ALA A 130 -14.16 -8.15 11.02
CA ALA A 130 -15.50 -7.84 11.52
C ALA A 130 -16.30 -7.00 10.51
N ALA A 131 -15.72 -5.91 10.00
CA ALA A 131 -16.37 -5.00 9.05
C ALA A 131 -16.68 -5.68 7.69
N LEU A 132 -15.77 -6.53 7.21
CA LEU A 132 -15.97 -7.24 5.94
C LEU A 132 -16.84 -8.49 6.07
N SER A 133 -17.19 -8.91 7.28
CA SER A 133 -18.02 -10.11 7.52
C SER A 133 -19.43 -9.78 7.96
N THR A 134 -19.87 -8.52 7.84
CA THR A 134 -21.27 -8.11 7.95
C THR A 134 -22.10 -8.53 6.76
#